data_AF-A0A137Q2L5-F1
#
_entry.id   AF-A0A137Q2L5-F1
#
_cell.length_a   1.000
_cell.length_b   1.000
_cell.length_c   1.000
_cell.angle_alpha   90.00
_cell.angle_beta   90.00
_cell.angle_gamma   90.00
#
_symmetry.space_group_name_H-M   'P 1'
#
loop_
_entity.id
_entity.type
_entity.pdbx_description
1 polymer ?
#
loop_
_entity_poly.entity_id
_entity_poly.type
_entity_poly.pdbx_seq_one_letter_code
_entity_poly.pdbx_strand_id
1 'polypeptide(L)'
;MIDPHDPPSPPYCIIHNPLHKFSSRWNGRSCLSYLILWSEITIYPCHWCYAESVSALREMGIVYAHENCYGWNGPWAHRSEWQQISDAVTGVSLEFGRAMGLDEPITPIFPNSDFCTGVSGAMGILDVLIQRGEKGESYVVDVAINYYNRWFVNSRGTYPPEIWDDLWSCYDHFVFRSSDNTGITIPAWLQWLRKKKTPGFDEKYFELRKNAALGIDVRTIKLVLNFVEGGVEVGYNVGSRPNGMGGQRIF
;
A
#
# COMPACT_ATOMS: atom_id res chain seq x y z
N MET A 1 -7.13 18.40 14.75
CA MET A 1 -6.20 19.54 14.93
C MET A 1 -4.84 18.88 15.16
N ILE A 2 -3.90 19.01 14.21
CA ILE A 2 -2.60 18.32 14.24
C ILE A 2 -1.73 19.00 15.31
N ASP A 3 -1.09 18.23 16.19
CA ASP A 3 -0.16 18.75 17.21
C ASP A 3 1.05 19.41 16.49
N PRO A 4 1.34 20.69 16.73
CA PRO A 4 2.48 21.37 16.11
C PRO A 4 3.86 20.82 16.52
N HIS A 5 3.93 19.93 17.52
CA HIS A 5 5.17 19.28 17.94
C HIS A 5 5.43 17.91 17.29
N ASP A 6 4.47 17.34 16.57
CA ASP A 6 4.70 16.11 15.83
C ASP A 6 5.55 16.39 14.57
N PRO A 7 6.55 15.54 14.25
CA PRO A 7 7.27 15.65 12.99
C PRO A 7 6.26 15.62 11.84
N PRO A 8 6.42 16.45 10.79
CA PRO A 8 5.44 16.52 9.71
C PRO A 8 5.32 15.14 9.09
N SER A 9 4.14 14.54 9.26
CA SER A 9 3.82 13.28 8.59
C SER A 9 3.91 13.50 7.08
N PRO A 10 4.45 12.53 6.33
CA PRO A 10 4.50 12.66 4.88
C PRO A 10 3.08 12.91 4.35
N PRO A 11 2.88 13.78 3.35
CA PRO A 11 1.55 14.22 2.93
C PRO A 11 0.65 13.09 2.39
N TYR A 12 1.23 11.90 2.18
CA TYR A 12 0.57 10.69 1.70
C TYR A 12 0.22 9.68 2.82
N CYS A 13 0.65 9.91 4.06
CA CYS A 13 0.33 9.09 5.22
C CYS A 13 0.19 10.00 6.45
N ILE A 14 -1.05 10.24 6.88
CA ILE A 14 -1.34 11.14 7.99
C ILE A 14 -1.43 10.32 9.26
N ILE A 15 -0.59 10.64 10.23
CA ILE A 15 -0.64 10.06 11.58
C ILE A 15 -1.28 11.11 12.49
N HIS A 16 -2.24 10.68 13.29
CA HIS A 16 -2.79 11.52 14.34
C HIS A 16 -3.11 10.73 15.60
N ASN A 17 -3.10 11.45 16.72
CA ASN A 17 -3.41 10.94 18.05
C ASN A 17 -4.67 11.63 18.59
N PRO A 18 -5.87 11.21 18.14
CA PRO A 18 -7.12 11.81 18.60
C PRO A 18 -7.56 11.28 19.97
N LEU A 19 -6.86 10.28 20.52
CA LEU A 19 -7.27 9.53 21.72
C LEU A 19 -6.34 9.85 22.89
N HIS A 20 -6.56 10.98 23.57
CA HIS A 20 -5.87 11.27 24.82
C HIS A 20 -6.14 10.19 25.88
N LYS A 21 -5.05 9.69 26.49
CA LYS A 21 -4.97 8.57 27.45
C LYS A 21 -5.99 8.56 28.60
N PHE A 22 -6.47 7.36 28.94
CA PHE A 22 -6.49 6.90 30.34
C PHE A 22 -5.12 6.30 30.66
N SER A 23 -4.36 6.92 31.57
CA SER A 23 -3.07 6.40 32.02
C SER A 23 -3.25 5.49 33.23
N SER A 24 -2.84 4.23 33.14
CA SER A 24 -2.36 3.47 34.29
C SER A 24 -0.95 2.97 33.99
N ARG A 25 -0.05 3.07 34.99
CA ARG A 25 1.37 2.70 34.87
C ARG A 25 1.52 1.26 34.38
N TRP A 26 2.33 1.09 33.34
CA TRP A 26 2.65 -0.18 32.72
C TRP A 26 3.68 -0.98 33.55
N ASN A 27 3.37 -2.24 33.88
CA ASN A 27 4.17 -3.14 34.72
C ASN A 27 4.76 -4.36 33.98
N GLY A 28 5.09 -4.21 32.69
CA GLY A 28 6.06 -5.10 32.04
C GLY A 28 5.67 -6.56 31.82
N ARG A 29 4.38 -6.92 31.69
CA ARG A 29 3.99 -8.30 31.36
C ARG A 29 3.02 -8.40 30.17
N SER A 30 3.44 -9.21 29.20
CA SER A 30 2.74 -9.73 28.01
C SER A 30 2.22 -8.71 26.97
N CYS A 31 2.98 -8.54 25.88
CA CYS A 31 2.55 -7.87 24.65
C CYS A 31 1.72 -8.83 23.77
N LEU A 32 0.39 -8.71 23.77
CA LEU A 32 -0.37 -9.01 22.56
C LEU A 32 -0.59 -7.68 21.82
N SER A 33 0.27 -7.42 20.84
CA SER A 33 0.16 -6.32 19.89
C SER A 33 -0.91 -6.67 18.85
N TYR A 34 -2.16 -6.26 19.07
CA TYR A 34 -3.16 -6.34 18.01
C TYR A 34 -3.04 -5.11 17.11
N LEU A 35 -2.50 -5.32 15.93
CA LEU A 35 -2.70 -4.44 14.79
C LEU A 35 -4.07 -4.75 14.20
N ILE A 36 -5.01 -3.81 14.27
CA ILE A 36 -6.27 -3.94 13.55
C ILE A 36 -6.04 -3.34 12.17
N LEU A 37 -5.45 -4.14 11.28
CA LEU A 37 -5.50 -3.90 9.84
C LEU A 37 -6.89 -4.36 9.38
N TRP A 38 -7.76 -3.40 9.10
CA TRP A 38 -9.05 -3.69 8.47
C TRP A 38 -9.06 -3.05 7.09
N SER A 39 -8.63 -3.81 6.09
CA SER A 39 -8.75 -3.47 4.67
C SER A 39 -10.13 -3.89 4.18
N GLU A 40 -11.18 -3.22 4.63
CA GLU A 40 -12.46 -3.27 3.92
C GLU A 40 -12.67 -1.93 3.22
N ILE A 41 -12.78 -1.99 1.88
CA ILE A 41 -13.09 -0.91 0.94
C ILE A 41 -14.58 -0.50 1.10
N THR A 42 -15.07 -0.47 2.34
CA THR A 42 -16.48 -0.28 2.66
C THR A 42 -16.66 0.99 3.47
N ILE A 43 -17.41 1.94 2.89
CA ILE A 43 -17.74 3.25 3.47
C ILE A 43 -18.74 3.03 4.61
N TYR A 44 -18.28 2.69 5.80
CA TYR A 44 -19.13 2.72 6.99
C TYR A 44 -18.54 3.64 8.07
N PRO A 45 -19.27 4.69 8.50
CA PRO A 45 -18.85 5.55 9.62
C PRO A 45 -18.74 4.80 10.96
N CYS A 46 -19.23 3.57 11.03
CA CYS A 46 -19.30 2.73 12.22
C CYS A 46 -17.92 2.23 12.72
N HIS A 47 -16.90 2.21 11.86
CA HIS A 47 -15.60 1.61 12.18
C HIS A 47 -14.80 2.48 13.16
N TRP A 48 -14.97 3.80 13.07
CA TRP A 48 -14.35 4.75 13.99
C TRP A 48 -14.85 4.53 15.43
N CYS A 49 -16.18 4.51 15.61
CA CYS A 49 -16.78 4.25 16.92
C CYS A 49 -16.36 2.90 17.52
N TYR A 50 -16.13 1.90 16.66
CA TYR A 50 -15.61 0.61 17.09
C TYR A 50 -14.16 0.70 17.58
N ALA A 51 -13.27 1.38 16.85
CA ALA A 51 -11.90 1.60 17.26
C ALA A 51 -11.81 2.36 18.60
N GLU A 52 -12.62 3.41 18.78
CA GLU A 52 -12.74 4.14 20.05
C GLU A 52 -13.18 3.22 21.19
N SER A 53 -14.24 2.42 20.96
CA SER A 53 -14.76 1.47 21.95
C SER A 53 -13.70 0.44 22.36
N VAL A 54 -12.95 -0.10 21.40
CA VAL A 54 -11.86 -1.04 21.66
C VAL A 54 -10.72 -0.36 22.42
N SER A 55 -10.37 0.89 22.08
CA SER A 55 -9.34 1.64 22.78
C SER A 55 -9.72 1.90 24.24
N ALA A 56 -10.99 2.22 24.52
CA ALA A 56 -11.47 2.53 25.87
C ALA A 56 -11.49 1.32 26.81
N LEU A 57 -11.57 0.10 26.26
CA LEU A 57 -11.63 -1.15 27.03
C LEU A 57 -10.25 -1.75 27.33
N ARG A 58 -9.15 -1.08 26.95
CA ARG A 58 -7.80 -1.63 27.01
C ARG A 58 -6.86 -0.76 27.83
N GLU A 59 -5.95 -1.43 28.53
CA GLU A 59 -4.87 -0.78 29.29
C GLU A 59 -3.75 -0.25 28.39
N MET A 60 -3.65 -0.75 27.15
CA MET A 60 -2.69 -0.26 26.16
C MET A 60 -3.44 0.32 24.97
N GLY A 61 -2.95 1.46 24.47
CA GLY A 61 -3.48 2.08 23.26
C GLY A 61 -3.48 1.14 22.06
N ILE A 62 -4.16 1.53 21.00
CA ILE A 62 -4.30 0.75 19.76
C ILE A 62 -3.68 1.47 18.58
N VAL A 63 -3.30 0.73 17.55
CA VAL A 63 -3.02 1.30 16.23
C VAL A 63 -4.19 0.94 15.32
N TYR A 64 -4.87 1.96 14.82
CA TYR A 64 -5.93 1.82 13.84
C TYR A 64 -5.45 2.40 12.50
N ALA A 65 -5.39 1.56 11.47
CA ALA A 65 -5.03 2.01 10.13
C ALA A 65 -6.22 1.81 9.21
N HIS A 66 -6.52 2.84 8.42
CA HIS A 66 -7.56 2.78 7.40
C HIS A 66 -7.11 3.44 6.12
N GLU A 67 -7.62 2.88 5.02
CA GLU A 67 -7.27 3.24 3.67
C GLU A 67 -8.54 3.58 2.88
N ASN A 68 -8.47 4.57 2.01
CA ASN A 68 -9.52 4.85 1.04
C ASN A 68 -8.97 5.51 -0.24
N CYS A 69 -9.82 5.66 -1.26
CA CYS A 69 -9.37 6.22 -2.54
C CYS A 69 -9.11 7.73 -2.49
N TYR A 70 -10.01 8.52 -1.91
CA TYR A 70 -10.02 9.99 -2.10
C TYR A 70 -9.40 10.82 -0.98
N GLY A 71 -9.22 10.24 0.19
CA GLY A 71 -8.93 10.93 1.44
C GLY A 71 -10.19 11.29 2.23
N TRP A 72 -9.98 12.04 3.30
CA TRP A 72 -11.03 12.40 4.28
C TRP A 72 -11.60 13.80 4.08
N ASN A 73 -11.13 14.51 3.06
CA ASN A 73 -11.53 15.89 2.78
C ASN A 73 -12.10 16.01 1.37
N GLY A 74 -13.04 16.94 1.19
CA GLY A 74 -13.60 17.29 -0.12
C GLY A 74 -14.83 16.46 -0.53
N PRO A 75 -15.40 16.76 -1.71
CA PRO A 75 -16.71 16.26 -2.12
C PRO A 75 -16.75 14.76 -2.43
N TRP A 76 -15.60 14.11 -2.58
CA TRP A 76 -15.50 12.68 -2.88
C TRP A 76 -15.07 11.82 -1.69
N ALA A 77 -14.88 12.40 -0.51
CA ALA A 77 -14.43 11.68 0.69
C ALA A 77 -15.35 10.51 1.11
N HIS A 78 -16.62 10.54 0.67
CA HIS A 78 -17.61 9.50 0.95
C HIS A 78 -17.75 8.46 -0.18
N ARG A 79 -16.92 8.53 -1.23
CA ARG A 79 -16.97 7.61 -2.37
C ARG A 79 -15.92 6.53 -2.26
N SER A 80 -16.23 5.36 -2.80
CA SER A 80 -15.33 4.21 -2.91
C SER A 80 -15.01 4.05 -4.38
N GLU A 81 -13.73 3.86 -4.71
CA GLU A 81 -13.29 3.63 -6.07
C GLU A 81 -11.94 2.89 -6.08
N TRP A 82 -11.56 2.43 -7.27
CA TRP A 82 -10.32 1.73 -7.55
C TRP A 82 -9.20 2.70 -7.96
N GLN A 83 -7.96 2.19 -7.95
CA GLN A 83 -6.79 2.95 -8.39
C GLN A 83 -6.99 3.65 -9.74
N GLN A 84 -7.55 3.00 -10.76
CA GLN A 84 -7.62 3.60 -12.10
C GLN A 84 -8.37 4.94 -12.11
N ILE A 85 -9.36 5.08 -11.21
CA ILE A 85 -10.13 6.31 -11.06
C ILE A 85 -9.31 7.36 -10.32
N SER A 86 -8.57 6.96 -9.28
CA SER A 86 -7.59 7.84 -8.63
C SER A 86 -6.56 8.36 -9.63
N ASP A 87 -5.98 7.48 -10.45
CA ASP A 87 -4.96 7.83 -11.44
C ASP A 87 -5.48 8.84 -12.47
N ALA A 88 -6.74 8.68 -12.90
CA ALA A 88 -7.40 9.63 -13.80
C ALA A 88 -7.66 10.98 -13.11
N VAL A 89 -8.19 10.98 -11.88
CA VAL A 89 -8.55 12.19 -11.13
C VAL A 89 -7.32 13.01 -10.73
N THR A 90 -6.19 12.34 -10.44
CA THR A 90 -4.97 12.99 -9.97
C THR A 90 -3.99 13.37 -11.07
N GLY A 91 -4.26 12.97 -12.31
CA GLY A 91 -3.44 13.27 -13.49
C GLY A 91 -2.35 12.23 -13.79
N VAL A 92 -2.23 11.17 -13.00
CA VAL A 92 -1.27 10.08 -13.26
C VAL A 92 -1.50 9.46 -14.64
N SER A 93 -2.75 9.21 -15.04
CA SER A 93 -3.04 8.63 -16.35
C SER A 93 -2.64 9.56 -17.51
N LEU A 94 -2.78 10.87 -17.33
CA LEU A 94 -2.36 11.85 -18.34
C LEU A 94 -0.83 11.90 -18.46
N GLU A 95 -0.12 11.96 -17.33
CA GLU A 95 1.34 11.95 -17.32
C GLU A 95 1.91 10.62 -17.84
N PHE A 96 1.22 9.49 -17.59
CA PHE A 96 1.61 8.20 -18.16
C PHE A 96 1.47 8.19 -19.69
N GLY A 97 0.41 8.80 -20.24
CA GLY A 97 0.27 8.95 -21.69
C GLY A 97 1.33 9.88 -22.30
N ARG A 98 1.62 11.00 -21.64
CA ARG A 98 2.66 11.95 -22.05
C ARG A 98 4.05 11.33 -22.05
N ALA A 99 4.35 10.47 -21.08
CA ALA A 99 5.58 9.70 -21.06
C ALA A 99 5.73 8.81 -22.32
N MET A 100 4.62 8.33 -22.91
CA MET A 100 4.64 7.59 -24.17
C MET A 100 4.51 8.50 -25.42
N GLY A 101 4.72 9.80 -25.28
CA GLY A 101 4.63 10.77 -26.38
C GLY A 101 3.22 11.04 -26.86
N LEU A 102 2.20 10.76 -26.05
CA LEU A 102 0.79 10.95 -26.38
C LEU A 102 0.13 12.01 -25.49
N ASP A 103 -0.74 12.84 -26.06
CA ASP A 103 -1.58 13.79 -25.30
C ASP A 103 -2.97 13.18 -25.06
N GLU A 104 -3.00 11.99 -24.46
CA GLU A 104 -4.23 11.31 -24.04
C GLU A 104 -4.02 10.58 -22.70
N PRO A 105 -5.05 10.44 -21.84
CA PRO A 105 -4.92 9.71 -20.59
C PRO A 105 -4.86 8.19 -20.85
N ILE A 106 -3.82 7.55 -20.34
CA ILE A 106 -3.63 6.10 -20.43
C ILE A 106 -3.51 5.53 -19.02
N THR A 107 -4.32 4.51 -18.74
CA THR A 107 -4.30 3.84 -17.44
C THR A 107 -2.96 3.12 -17.24
N PRO A 108 -2.24 3.37 -16.13
CA PRO A 108 -1.06 2.59 -15.77
C PRO A 108 -1.36 1.09 -15.73
N ILE A 109 -0.43 0.29 -16.25
CA ILE A 109 -0.64 -1.15 -16.46
C ILE A 109 -0.63 -1.91 -15.14
N PHE A 110 0.24 -1.51 -14.22
CA PHE A 110 0.39 -2.11 -12.91
C PHE A 110 -0.32 -1.26 -11.86
N PRO A 111 -0.87 -1.90 -10.81
CA PRO A 111 -1.54 -1.18 -9.73
C PRO A 111 -0.50 -0.53 -8.79
N ASN A 112 0.29 0.40 -9.33
CA ASN A 112 1.36 1.10 -8.62
C ASN A 112 0.83 1.88 -7.41
N SER A 113 -0.28 2.60 -7.58
CA SER A 113 -0.86 3.47 -6.57
C SER A 113 -1.43 2.67 -5.40
N ASP A 114 -2.10 1.53 -5.66
CA ASP A 114 -2.56 0.59 -4.63
C ASP A 114 -1.38 0.06 -3.82
N PHE A 115 -0.36 -0.49 -4.50
CA PHE A 115 0.82 -1.05 -3.82
C PHE A 115 1.56 0.01 -3.01
N CYS A 116 1.78 1.20 -3.57
CA CYS A 116 2.54 2.24 -2.90
C CYS A 116 1.76 2.91 -1.76
N THR A 117 0.43 2.99 -1.86
CA THR A 117 -0.42 3.41 -0.74
C THR A 117 -0.35 2.40 0.41
N GLY A 118 -0.39 1.10 0.09
CA GLY A 118 -0.17 0.04 1.08
C GLY A 118 1.21 0.10 1.75
N VAL A 119 2.27 0.30 0.97
CA VAL A 119 3.63 0.50 1.51
C VAL A 119 3.70 1.74 2.41
N SER A 120 3.07 2.83 2.00
CA SER A 120 2.98 4.06 2.79
C SER A 120 2.29 3.82 4.13
N GLY A 121 1.17 3.08 4.12
CA GLY A 121 0.45 2.71 5.33
C GLY A 121 1.27 1.80 6.24
N ALA A 122 1.98 0.82 5.67
CA ALA A 122 2.89 -0.05 6.43
C ALA A 122 4.01 0.76 7.12
N MET A 123 4.61 1.73 6.41
CA MET A 123 5.60 2.63 7.00
C MET A 123 5.01 3.46 8.14
N GLY A 124 3.81 4.02 7.96
CA GLY A 124 3.10 4.76 9.00
C GLY A 124 2.79 3.89 10.23
N ILE A 125 2.35 2.65 10.02
CA ILE A 125 2.11 1.68 11.09
C ILE A 125 3.39 1.38 11.88
N LEU A 126 4.51 1.15 11.19
CA LEU A 126 5.79 0.89 11.86
C LEU A 126 6.22 2.08 12.73
N ASP A 127 6.06 3.31 12.22
CA ASP A 127 6.37 4.52 12.97
C ASP A 127 5.51 4.63 14.24
N VAL A 128 4.18 4.50 14.13
CA VAL A 128 3.30 4.61 15.30
C VAL A 128 3.44 3.43 16.27
N LEU A 129 3.89 2.26 15.81
CA LEU A 129 4.19 1.14 16.69
C LEU A 129 5.39 1.45 17.60
N ILE A 130 6.42 2.13 17.08
CA ILE A 130 7.55 2.63 17.88
C ILE A 130 7.03 3.65 18.90
N GLN A 131 6.30 4.68 18.43
CA GLN A 131 5.75 5.71 19.31
C GLN A 131 4.80 5.16 20.38
N ARG A 132 4.00 4.14 20.04
CA ARG A 132 3.14 3.42 20.99
C ARG A 132 3.96 2.62 21.99
N GLY A 133 5.07 2.01 21.59
CA GLY A 133 5.98 1.31 22.49
C GLY A 133 6.59 2.24 23.55
N GLU A 134 6.85 3.49 23.17
CA GLU A 134 7.45 4.50 24.06
C GLU A 134 6.41 5.22 24.92
N LYS A 135 5.29 5.64 24.32
CA LYS A 135 4.30 6.51 24.95
C LYS A 135 3.07 5.74 25.46
N GLY A 136 2.76 4.56 24.94
CA GLY A 136 1.56 3.78 25.32
C GLY A 136 0.24 4.34 24.79
N GLU A 137 0.28 5.23 23.80
CA GLU A 137 -0.89 5.95 23.26
C GLU A 137 -1.57 5.20 22.12
N SER A 138 -2.76 5.67 21.74
CA SER A 138 -3.47 5.17 20.56
C SER A 138 -3.20 6.08 19.36
N TYR A 139 -3.05 5.47 18.20
CA TYR A 139 -2.73 6.18 16.96
C TYR A 139 -3.64 5.75 15.84
N VAL A 140 -3.89 6.71 14.95
CA VAL A 140 -4.62 6.50 13.70
C VAL A 140 -3.65 6.74 12.56
N VAL A 141 -3.65 5.85 11.58
CA VAL A 141 -2.89 5.96 10.33
C VAL A 141 -3.86 6.05 9.16
N ASP A 142 -3.93 7.24 8.57
CA ASP A 142 -4.78 7.58 7.43
C ASP A 142 -3.95 7.55 6.15
N VAL A 143 -4.25 6.62 5.25
CA VAL A 143 -3.65 6.58 3.91
C VAL A 143 -4.71 6.64 2.83
N ALA A 144 -4.43 7.35 1.75
CA ALA A 144 -5.34 7.37 0.61
C ALA A 144 -4.60 7.34 -0.72
N ILE A 145 -5.19 6.65 -1.70
CA ILE A 145 -4.61 6.53 -3.05
C ILE A 145 -4.38 7.91 -3.65
N ASN A 146 -5.35 8.81 -3.53
CA ASN A 146 -5.22 10.19 -3.99
C ASN A 146 -4.10 10.96 -3.27
N TYR A 147 -3.89 10.71 -1.98
CA TYR A 147 -2.83 11.40 -1.25
C TYR A 147 -1.45 10.94 -1.76
N TYR A 148 -1.27 9.63 -1.95
CA TYR A 148 -0.07 9.09 -2.58
C TYR A 148 0.13 9.65 -3.99
N ASN A 149 -0.88 9.55 -4.85
CA ASN A 149 -0.80 9.99 -6.23
C ASN A 149 -0.51 11.49 -6.35
N ARG A 150 -1.17 12.32 -5.53
CA ARG A 150 -0.95 13.77 -5.56
C ARG A 150 0.47 14.11 -5.10
N TRP A 151 0.98 13.42 -4.09
CA TRP A 151 2.38 13.56 -3.70
C TRP A 151 3.33 13.10 -4.81
N PHE A 152 3.06 11.94 -5.42
CA PHE A 152 3.87 11.36 -6.49
C PHE A 152 3.99 12.33 -7.68
N VAL A 153 2.86 12.78 -8.22
CA VAL A 153 2.82 13.70 -9.37
C VAL A 153 3.48 15.04 -9.03
N ASN A 154 3.15 15.66 -7.90
CA ASN A 154 3.63 17.02 -7.62
C ASN A 154 5.06 17.07 -7.06
N SER A 155 5.50 16.04 -6.34
CA SER A 155 6.74 16.08 -5.56
C SER A 155 7.84 15.21 -6.14
N ARG A 156 7.48 14.12 -6.84
CA ARG A 156 8.46 13.25 -7.53
C ARG A 156 8.55 13.58 -9.01
N GLY A 157 7.42 13.87 -9.64
CA GLY A 157 7.37 14.23 -11.06
C GLY A 157 7.84 13.11 -11.98
N THR A 158 8.26 13.48 -13.18
CA THR A 158 8.74 12.54 -14.21
C THR A 158 10.26 12.38 -14.17
N TYR A 159 10.76 11.29 -14.75
CA TYR A 159 12.19 11.17 -15.01
C TYR A 159 12.66 12.29 -15.96
N PRO A 160 13.93 12.72 -15.86
CA PRO A 160 14.54 13.57 -16.87
C PRO A 160 14.38 12.96 -18.28
N PRO A 161 14.11 13.77 -19.32
CA PRO A 161 13.83 13.27 -20.66
C PRO A 161 14.90 12.31 -21.18
N GLU A 162 16.18 12.61 -20.93
CA GLU A 162 17.29 11.77 -21.37
C GLU A 162 17.31 10.38 -20.72
N ILE A 163 16.90 10.27 -19.45
CA ILE A 163 16.82 8.98 -18.74
C ILE A 163 15.61 8.20 -19.23
N TRP A 164 14.48 8.89 -19.42
CA TRP A 164 13.26 8.26 -19.89
C TRP A 164 13.40 7.78 -21.33
N ASP A 165 13.99 8.58 -22.23
CA ASP A 165 14.19 8.22 -23.62
C ASP A 165 15.13 7.02 -23.78
N ASP A 166 16.20 6.93 -22.96
CA ASP A 166 17.10 5.77 -22.94
C ASP A 166 16.38 4.49 -22.48
N LEU A 167 15.60 4.59 -21.39
CA LEU A 167 14.77 3.49 -20.89
C LEU A 167 13.74 3.07 -21.95
N TRP A 168 12.97 4.01 -22.48
CA TRP A 168 11.89 3.74 -23.43
C TRP A 168 12.43 3.17 -24.74
N SER A 169 13.60 3.62 -25.19
CA SER A 169 14.34 3.07 -26.35
C SER A 169 14.73 1.61 -26.16
N CYS A 170 15.17 1.21 -24.96
CA CYS A 170 15.47 -0.19 -24.66
C CYS A 170 14.25 -1.12 -24.85
N TYR A 171 13.05 -0.57 -24.73
CA TYR A 171 11.78 -1.26 -24.90
C TYR A 171 11.07 -0.96 -26.24
N ASP A 172 11.81 -0.47 -27.25
CA ASP A 172 11.34 -0.12 -28.60
C ASP A 172 10.17 0.86 -28.62
N HIS A 173 10.15 1.82 -27.69
CA HIS A 173 9.12 2.85 -27.64
C HIS A 173 7.69 2.27 -27.62
N PHE A 174 7.45 1.27 -26.77
CA PHE A 174 6.13 0.65 -26.67
C PHE A 174 5.06 1.67 -26.23
N VAL A 175 3.87 1.62 -26.83
CA VAL A 175 2.76 2.57 -26.63
C VAL A 175 1.43 1.83 -26.44
N PHE A 176 0.57 2.36 -25.56
CA PHE A 176 -0.85 1.99 -25.44
C PHE A 176 -1.74 3.18 -25.79
N ARG A 177 -3.06 2.97 -25.87
CA ARG A 177 -4.06 4.02 -26.12
C ARG A 177 -5.06 4.09 -24.98
N SER A 178 -5.76 5.21 -24.87
CA SER A 178 -6.83 5.40 -23.86
C SER A 178 -7.95 4.35 -23.95
N SER A 179 -8.17 3.77 -25.14
CA SER A 179 -9.15 2.71 -25.38
C SER A 179 -8.69 1.31 -24.95
N ASP A 180 -7.42 1.12 -24.66
CA ASP A 180 -6.87 -0.19 -24.31
C ASP A 180 -7.16 -0.52 -22.85
N ASN A 181 -8.04 -1.49 -22.62
CA ASN A 181 -8.33 -1.96 -21.27
C ASN A 181 -7.25 -2.91 -20.75
N THR A 182 -7.29 -3.20 -19.44
CA THR A 182 -6.32 -4.07 -18.75
C THR A 182 -6.21 -5.48 -19.33
N GLY A 183 -7.28 -6.00 -19.94
CA GLY A 183 -7.27 -7.28 -20.64
C GLY A 183 -6.42 -7.30 -21.91
N ILE A 184 -6.15 -6.13 -22.50
CA ILE A 184 -5.27 -5.95 -23.66
C ILE A 184 -3.87 -5.57 -23.18
N THR A 185 -3.77 -4.59 -22.27
CA THR A 185 -2.47 -4.01 -21.89
C THR A 185 -1.59 -4.98 -21.13
N ILE A 186 -2.14 -5.73 -20.16
CA ILE A 186 -1.36 -6.66 -19.33
C ILE A 186 -0.74 -7.79 -20.16
N PRO A 187 -1.48 -8.55 -21.00
CA PRO A 187 -0.88 -9.62 -21.78
C PRO A 187 0.16 -9.13 -22.78
N ALA A 188 -0.10 -7.99 -23.44
CA ALA A 188 0.83 -7.40 -24.40
C ALA A 188 2.15 -7.00 -23.70
N TRP A 189 2.04 -6.32 -22.55
CA TRP A 189 3.19 -5.88 -21.78
C TRP A 189 4.01 -7.06 -21.22
N LEU A 190 3.35 -8.07 -20.63
CA LEU A 190 4.03 -9.26 -20.10
C LEU A 190 4.77 -10.05 -21.20
N GLN A 191 4.15 -10.21 -22.37
CA GLN A 191 4.81 -10.83 -23.51
C GLN A 191 6.05 -10.03 -23.94
N TRP A 192 5.94 -8.70 -23.93
CA TRP A 192 7.03 -7.81 -24.29
C TRP A 192 8.20 -7.89 -23.31
N LEU A 193 7.94 -7.79 -22.01
CA LEU A 193 8.98 -7.88 -20.98
C LEU A 193 9.74 -9.21 -21.03
N ARG A 194 9.03 -10.32 -21.32
CA ARG A 194 9.63 -11.64 -21.54
C ARG A 194 10.51 -11.67 -22.79
N LYS A 195 10.03 -11.14 -23.92
CA LYS A 195 10.79 -11.04 -25.17
C LYS A 195 12.08 -10.23 -24.97
N LYS A 196 12.02 -9.15 -24.20
CA LYS A 196 13.16 -8.29 -23.82
C LYS A 196 14.04 -8.87 -22.71
N LYS A 197 13.71 -10.06 -22.19
CA LYS A 197 14.44 -10.72 -21.09
C LYS A 197 14.67 -9.80 -19.88
N THR A 198 13.63 -9.04 -19.52
CA THR A 198 13.70 -8.10 -18.39
C THR A 198 14.08 -8.86 -17.11
N PRO A 199 15.03 -8.35 -16.29
CA PRO A 199 15.56 -9.07 -15.13
C PRO A 199 14.51 -9.58 -14.13
N GLY A 200 13.35 -8.91 -14.03
CA GLY A 200 12.27 -9.29 -13.11
C GLY A 200 11.66 -10.68 -13.33
N PHE A 201 11.97 -11.36 -14.44
CA PHE A 201 11.52 -12.74 -14.72
C PHE A 201 12.63 -13.79 -14.55
N ASP A 202 13.79 -13.42 -14.00
CA ASP A 202 14.87 -14.35 -13.71
C ASP A 202 14.45 -15.36 -12.63
N GLU A 203 14.59 -16.66 -12.94
CA GLU A 203 14.22 -17.78 -12.07
C GLU A 203 14.91 -17.71 -10.70
N LYS A 204 16.06 -17.03 -10.58
CA LYS A 204 16.74 -16.85 -9.28
C LYS A 204 15.89 -16.10 -8.25
N TYR A 205 14.94 -15.27 -8.70
CA TYR A 205 14.04 -14.50 -7.83
C TYR A 205 12.81 -15.29 -7.40
N PHE A 206 12.59 -16.50 -7.91
CA PHE A 206 11.39 -17.29 -7.63
C PHE A 206 11.69 -18.55 -6.85
N GLU A 207 10.73 -18.96 -6.02
CA GLU A 207 10.72 -20.24 -5.32
C GLU A 207 9.37 -20.94 -5.51
N LEU A 208 9.40 -22.26 -5.44
CA LEU A 208 8.19 -23.07 -5.45
C LEU A 208 7.68 -23.23 -4.02
N ARG A 209 6.45 -22.79 -3.78
CA ARG A 209 5.73 -23.01 -2.51
C ARG A 209 4.58 -23.97 -2.75
N LYS A 210 4.53 -25.03 -1.94
CA LYS A 210 3.44 -26.00 -2.02
C LYS A 210 2.15 -25.39 -1.50
N ASN A 211 1.12 -25.32 -2.34
CA ASN A 211 -0.22 -24.94 -1.92
C ASN A 211 -0.99 -26.21 -1.52
N ALA A 212 -1.02 -26.50 -0.22
CA ALA A 212 -1.70 -27.68 0.31
C ALA A 212 -3.21 -27.71 0.01
N ALA A 213 -3.86 -26.54 -0.12
CA ALA A 213 -5.29 -26.45 -0.38
C ALA A 213 -5.64 -26.83 -1.83
N LEU A 214 -4.75 -26.54 -2.78
CA LEU A 214 -4.93 -26.86 -4.20
C LEU A 214 -4.17 -28.10 -4.65
N GLY A 215 -3.26 -28.62 -3.82
CA GLY A 215 -2.41 -29.76 -4.16
C GLY A 215 -1.38 -29.47 -5.27
N ILE A 216 -1.11 -28.19 -5.56
CA ILE A 216 -0.18 -27.74 -6.61
C ILE A 216 0.96 -26.93 -6.02
N ASP A 217 2.10 -26.96 -6.69
CA ASP A 217 3.20 -26.04 -6.40
C ASP A 217 2.93 -24.70 -7.10
N VAL A 218 3.00 -23.62 -6.33
CA VAL A 218 2.81 -22.26 -6.80
C VAL A 218 4.16 -21.58 -6.85
N ARG A 219 4.51 -21.02 -8.01
CA ARG A 219 5.69 -20.18 -8.16
C ARG A 219 5.44 -18.83 -7.48
N THR A 220 6.31 -18.46 -6.55
CA THR A 220 6.23 -17.21 -5.79
C THR A 220 7.55 -16.48 -5.77
N ILE A 221 7.54 -15.17 -5.52
CA ILE A 221 8.77 -14.37 -5.38
C ILE A 221 9.43 -14.74 -4.05
N LYS A 222 10.75 -14.99 -4.09
CA LYS A 222 11.57 -15.21 -2.90
C LYS A 222 11.50 -14.00 -1.97
N LEU A 223 11.60 -14.26 -0.68
CA LEU A 223 11.73 -13.18 0.29
C LEU A 223 13.00 -12.37 0.00
N VAL A 224 12.83 -11.06 -0.11
CA VAL A 224 13.95 -10.13 -0.32
C VAL A 224 14.80 -10.02 0.95
N LEU A 225 14.16 -10.14 2.12
CA LEU A 225 14.80 -10.02 3.42
C LEU A 225 15.04 -11.39 4.03
N ASN A 226 16.28 -11.64 4.46
CA ASN A 226 16.68 -12.86 5.17
C ASN A 226 17.30 -12.45 6.51
N PHE A 227 16.82 -13.02 7.62
CA PHE A 227 17.37 -12.75 8.95
C PHE A 227 18.58 -13.67 9.20
N VAL A 228 19.74 -13.06 9.40
CA VAL A 228 21.07 -13.69 9.32
C VAL A 228 21.28 -14.83 10.33
N GLU A 229 20.57 -14.79 11.46
CA GLU A 229 20.76 -15.74 12.57
C GLU A 229 19.66 -16.81 12.66
N GLY A 230 18.73 -16.87 11.70
CA GLY A 230 17.62 -17.83 11.72
C GLY A 230 16.64 -17.65 12.90
N GLY A 231 16.79 -16.59 13.71
CA GLY A 231 15.90 -16.29 14.84
C GLY A 231 14.51 -15.83 14.42
N VAL A 232 14.31 -15.49 13.14
CA VAL A 232 13.01 -15.11 12.57
C VAL A 232 12.81 -15.86 11.25
N GLU A 233 11.80 -16.72 11.22
CA GLU A 233 11.33 -17.39 10.00
C GLU A 233 10.16 -16.60 9.43
N VAL A 234 10.41 -15.85 8.36
CA VAL A 234 9.34 -15.09 7.70
C VAL A 234 8.48 -16.07 6.92
N GLY A 235 7.21 -16.16 7.31
CA GLY A 235 6.25 -17.05 6.68
C GLY A 235 4.83 -16.55 6.81
N TYR A 236 3.90 -17.31 6.23
CA TYR A 236 2.47 -17.06 6.38
C TYR A 236 1.87 -18.22 7.15
N ASN A 237 1.28 -17.94 8.31
CA ASN A 237 0.60 -18.97 9.10
C ASN A 237 -0.73 -19.42 8.47
N VAL A 238 -1.32 -18.56 7.64
CA VAL A 238 -2.56 -18.82 6.91
C VAL A 238 -2.38 -18.33 5.47
N GLY A 239 -2.61 -19.19 4.49
CA GLY A 239 -2.59 -18.79 3.08
C GLY A 239 -3.71 -17.80 2.76
N SER A 240 -3.47 -16.87 1.83
CA SER A 240 -4.51 -15.96 1.33
C SER A 240 -5.63 -16.77 0.69
N ARG A 241 -6.84 -16.70 1.25
CA ARG A 241 -8.02 -17.29 0.63
C ARG A 241 -8.75 -16.24 -0.22
N PRO A 242 -9.24 -16.57 -1.43
CA PRO A 242 -9.93 -15.60 -2.30
C PRO A 242 -11.24 -15.03 -1.74
N ASN A 243 -11.73 -15.53 -0.60
CA ASN A 243 -13.06 -15.25 -0.05
C ASN A 243 -13.07 -14.28 1.14
N GLY A 244 -12.06 -13.41 1.27
CA GLY A 244 -12.09 -12.28 2.21
C GLY A 244 -12.00 -12.62 3.70
N MET A 245 -11.93 -13.90 4.09
CA MET A 245 -11.91 -14.32 5.51
C MET A 245 -10.53 -14.73 6.05
N GLY A 246 -9.43 -14.28 5.42
CA GLY A 246 -8.07 -14.65 5.83
C GLY A 246 -7.16 -13.44 5.94
N GLY A 247 -6.99 -12.90 7.15
CA GLY A 247 -5.94 -11.93 7.43
C GLY A 247 -4.57 -12.59 7.37
N GLN A 248 -3.62 -11.97 6.66
CA GLN A 248 -2.20 -12.31 6.76
C GLN A 248 -1.76 -12.06 8.21
N ARG A 249 -1.29 -13.12 8.90
CA ARG A 249 -0.48 -12.95 10.11
C ARG A 249 0.97 -13.15 9.73
N ILE A 250 1.73 -12.06 9.77
CA ILE A 250 3.18 -12.06 9.77
C ILE A 250 3.58 -12.09 11.26
N PHE A 251 4.43 -13.04 11.64
CA PHE A 251 5.18 -13.02 12.90
C PHE A 251 6.66 -12.95 12.55
#